data_AF-A0A9D5NP93-F1
#
_entry.id   AF-A0A9D5NP93-F1
#
_cell.length_a   1.000
_cell.length_b   1.000
_cell.length_c   1.000
_cell.angle_alpha   90.00
_cell.angle_beta   90.00
_cell.angle_gamma   90.00
#
_symmetry.space_group_name_H-M   'P 1'
#
loop_
_entity.id
_entity.type
_entity.pdbx_description
1 polymer ?
#
loop_
_entity_poly.entity_id
_entity_poly.type
_entity_poly.pdbx_seq_one_letter_code
_entity_poly.pdbx_strand_id
1 'polypeptide(L)'
;MNKNERFVITINRELGSGGRTVGRILAEKLGVPYYDKALTKPLEEKFNMTADQIENLKSNNRSWWQDVKRVLILGEEAANSLDYYDEKKKKQVTSEAVLKAEKEILHSIAIEDSCVIAGRSAFYVMNGYPNSLNILIQASMEYRLNRIMTKRDISEKEAKKIIKEVDEMREEYLKNNARTSRYDTRNYDLVIKMDGKTEEEAVNVILAFIG
;
A
#
# COMPACT_ATOMS: atom_id res chain seq x y z
N MET A 1 17.56 0.08 -14.90
CA MET A 1 17.91 0.32 -13.49
C MET A 1 19.33 -0.18 -13.27
N ASN A 2 20.19 0.54 -12.55
CA ASN A 2 21.53 0.05 -12.25
C ASN A 2 21.50 -0.77 -10.95
N LYS A 3 21.61 -2.09 -11.04
CA LYS A 3 21.54 -2.98 -9.86
C LYS A 3 22.79 -2.93 -8.97
N ASN A 4 23.89 -2.34 -9.46
CA ASN A 4 25.13 -2.16 -8.71
C ASN A 4 25.12 -0.86 -7.87
N GLU A 5 24.12 -0.01 -8.08
CA GLU A 5 23.88 1.18 -7.26
C GLU A 5 22.65 0.94 -6.38
N ARG A 6 22.48 1.77 -5.35
CA ARG A 6 21.28 1.74 -4.52
C ARG A 6 20.05 2.01 -5.38
N PHE A 7 19.03 1.20 -5.23
CA PHE A 7 17.79 1.33 -5.99
C PHE A 7 16.56 1.15 -5.12
N VAL A 8 15.46 1.76 -5.52
CA VAL A 8 14.17 1.57 -4.84
C VAL A 8 13.09 1.20 -5.83
N ILE A 9 12.45 0.06 -5.61
CA ILE A 9 11.28 -0.36 -6.38
C ILE A 9 10.04 -0.13 -5.53
N THR A 10 9.09 0.68 -6.00
CA THR A 10 7.82 0.87 -5.31
C THR A 10 6.69 0.13 -6.00
N ILE A 11 5.78 -0.43 -5.20
CA ILE A 11 4.62 -1.18 -5.69
C ILE A 11 3.32 -0.58 -5.13
N ASN A 12 2.64 0.19 -5.97
CA ASN A 12 1.22 0.49 -5.78
C ASN A 12 0.37 -0.67 -6.32
N ARG A 13 -0.77 -0.94 -5.67
CA ARG A 13 -1.61 -2.09 -6.00
C ARG A 13 -3.07 -1.92 -5.62
N GLU A 14 -3.96 -2.37 -6.48
CA GLU A 14 -5.37 -2.55 -6.12
C GLU A 14 -5.53 -3.67 -5.08
N LEU A 15 -6.57 -3.58 -4.24
CA LEU A 15 -6.85 -4.68 -3.32
C LEU A 15 -7.24 -5.94 -4.10
N GLY A 16 -6.66 -7.08 -3.76
CA GLY A 16 -6.97 -8.35 -4.44
C GLY A 16 -6.23 -8.55 -5.76
N SER A 17 -5.39 -7.63 -6.21
CA SER A 17 -4.62 -7.83 -7.45
C SER A 17 -3.48 -8.85 -7.32
N GLY A 18 -3.04 -9.15 -6.10
CA GLY A 18 -1.84 -9.98 -5.86
C GLY A 18 -0.55 -9.19 -5.76
N GLY A 19 -0.58 -7.85 -5.92
CA GLY A 19 0.62 -7.01 -5.90
C GLY A 19 1.50 -7.13 -4.64
N ARG A 20 0.94 -7.45 -3.47
CA ARG A 20 1.74 -7.76 -2.25
C ARG A 20 2.62 -9.00 -2.44
N THR A 21 2.08 -10.04 -3.09
CA THR A 21 2.81 -11.27 -3.36
C THR A 21 3.88 -11.03 -4.43
N VAL A 22 3.56 -10.30 -5.49
CA VAL A 22 4.53 -9.86 -6.52
C VAL A 22 5.71 -9.14 -5.88
N GLY A 23 5.46 -8.16 -5.02
CA GLY A 23 6.54 -7.40 -4.37
C GLY A 23 7.43 -8.24 -3.46
N ARG A 24 6.85 -9.18 -2.71
CA ARG A 24 7.61 -10.10 -1.86
C ARG A 24 8.53 -11.00 -2.70
N ILE A 25 7.99 -11.62 -3.75
CA ILE A 25 8.76 -12.51 -4.65
C ILE A 25 9.86 -11.71 -5.36
N LEU A 26 9.55 -10.50 -5.85
CA LEU A 26 10.53 -9.64 -6.51
C LEU A 26 11.71 -9.31 -5.58
N ALA A 27 11.43 -8.92 -4.34
CA ALA A 27 12.46 -8.59 -3.36
C ALA A 27 13.35 -9.80 -3.05
N GLU A 28 12.72 -10.98 -2.87
CA GLU A 28 13.40 -12.26 -2.66
C GLU A 28 14.36 -12.59 -3.81
N LYS A 29 13.90 -12.48 -5.07
CA LYS A 29 14.75 -12.75 -6.25
C LYS A 29 15.87 -11.72 -6.43
N LEU A 30 15.68 -10.48 -5.99
CA LEU A 30 16.69 -9.43 -6.03
C LEU A 30 17.65 -9.47 -4.84
N GLY A 31 17.37 -10.29 -3.82
CA GLY A 31 18.18 -10.36 -2.60
C GLY A 31 18.12 -9.08 -1.75
N VAL A 32 17.00 -8.35 -1.79
CA VAL A 32 16.82 -7.07 -1.08
C VAL A 32 15.65 -7.11 -0.09
N PRO A 33 15.64 -6.25 0.94
CA PRO A 33 14.51 -6.15 1.86
C PRO A 33 13.18 -5.78 1.18
N TYR A 34 12.11 -6.41 1.67
CA TYR A 34 10.73 -6.09 1.30
C TYR A 34 10.03 -5.37 2.46
N TYR A 35 9.60 -4.14 2.22
CA TYR A 35 8.83 -3.37 3.20
C TYR A 35 7.35 -3.29 2.79
N ASP A 36 6.51 -4.11 3.43
CA ASP A 36 5.05 -3.90 3.44
C ASP A 36 4.65 -3.13 4.68
N LYS A 37 3.83 -2.09 4.51
CA LYS A 37 3.44 -1.20 5.61
C LYS A 37 4.63 -0.60 6.36
N ALA A 38 5.72 -0.29 5.63
CA ALA A 38 6.95 0.31 6.14
C ALA A 38 6.71 1.51 7.08
N LEU A 39 5.63 2.24 6.79
CA LEU A 39 5.24 3.46 7.47
C LEU A 39 4.51 3.22 8.80
N THR A 40 3.92 2.05 9.04
CA THR A 40 3.00 1.86 10.17
C THR A 40 3.70 2.09 11.51
N LYS A 41 4.65 1.24 11.89
CA LYS A 41 5.33 1.33 13.18
C LYS A 41 6.08 2.67 13.38
N PRO A 42 6.86 3.17 12.40
CA PRO A 42 7.54 4.46 12.57
C PRO A 42 6.58 5.65 12.75
N LEU A 43 5.42 5.65 12.08
CA LEU A 43 4.42 6.69 12.29
C LEU A 43 3.74 6.55 13.66
N GLU A 44 3.46 5.33 14.11
CA GLU A 44 2.87 5.07 15.43
C GLU A 44 3.77 5.62 16.54
N GLU A 45 5.07 5.32 16.47
CA GLU A 45 6.09 5.81 17.41
C GLU A 45 6.23 7.34 17.33
N LYS A 46 6.32 7.90 16.13
CA LYS A 46 6.51 9.36 15.92
C LYS A 46 5.35 10.20 16.44
N PHE A 47 4.12 9.72 16.26
CA PHE A 47 2.92 10.46 16.64
C PHE A 47 2.31 10.00 17.98
N ASN A 48 2.84 8.93 18.59
CA ASN A 48 2.25 8.29 19.77
C ASN A 48 0.74 7.99 19.56
N MET A 49 0.44 7.40 18.41
CA MET A 49 -0.89 7.07 17.92
C MET A 49 -0.89 5.65 17.37
N THR A 50 -2.02 4.96 17.43
CA THR A 50 -2.15 3.64 16.77
C THR A 50 -2.28 3.79 15.26
N ALA A 51 -1.98 2.73 14.51
CA ALA A 51 -2.19 2.66 13.07
C ALA A 51 -3.62 3.08 12.69
N ASP A 52 -4.59 2.77 13.55
CA ASP A 52 -6.00 3.09 13.35
C ASP A 52 -6.28 4.56 13.49
N GLN A 53 -5.70 5.19 14.51
CA GLN A 53 -5.84 6.62 14.71
C GLN A 53 -5.17 7.38 13.56
N ILE A 54 -4.02 6.90 13.08
CA ILE A 54 -3.32 7.46 11.92
C ILE A 54 -4.14 7.26 10.63
N GLU A 55 -4.68 6.07 10.38
CA GLU A 55 -5.52 5.82 9.20
C GLU A 55 -6.82 6.64 9.27
N ASN A 56 -7.43 6.82 10.44
CA ASN A 56 -8.59 7.70 10.63
C ASN A 56 -8.26 9.19 10.48
N LEU A 57 -7.00 9.62 10.64
CA LEU A 57 -6.57 10.97 10.25
C LEU A 57 -6.43 11.10 8.72
N LYS A 58 -6.06 9.99 8.06
CA LYS A 58 -5.91 9.95 6.59
C LYS A 58 -7.25 9.80 5.87
N SER A 59 -8.20 9.10 6.48
CA SER A 59 -9.55 8.88 5.96
C SER A 59 -10.57 9.65 6.79
N ASN A 60 -11.33 10.55 6.17
CA ASN A 60 -12.34 11.38 6.84
C ASN A 60 -13.56 10.60 7.40
N ASN A 61 -13.52 9.27 7.44
CA ASN A 61 -14.66 8.45 7.85
C ASN A 61 -14.17 7.30 8.76
N ARG A 62 -14.71 7.20 9.98
CA ARG A 62 -14.23 6.27 11.03
C ARG A 62 -14.96 4.93 11.02
N SER A 63 -16.21 4.90 10.54
CA SER A 63 -17.06 3.71 10.59
C SER A 63 -16.61 2.64 9.61
N TRP A 64 -16.24 3.04 8.40
CA TRP A 64 -15.87 2.12 7.32
C TRP A 64 -14.49 1.48 7.53
N TRP A 65 -13.53 2.19 8.15
CA TRP A 65 -12.20 1.63 8.39
C TRP A 65 -12.26 0.43 9.33
N GLN A 66 -13.23 0.41 10.26
CA GLN A 66 -13.48 -0.73 11.14
C GLN A 66 -14.03 -1.95 10.37
N ASP A 67 -14.97 -1.74 9.45
CA ASP A 67 -15.48 -2.79 8.55
C ASP A 67 -14.32 -3.36 7.71
N VAL A 68 -13.49 -2.48 7.15
CA VAL A 68 -12.32 -2.89 6.37
C VAL A 68 -11.29 -3.63 7.20
N LYS A 69 -11.11 -3.34 8.49
CA LYS A 69 -10.20 -4.09 9.37
C LYS A 69 -10.71 -5.47 9.71
N ARG A 70 -12.00 -5.59 10.02
CA ARG A 70 -12.68 -6.87 10.23
C ARG A 70 -12.46 -7.77 9.02
N VAL A 71 -12.55 -7.22 7.82
CA VAL A 71 -12.37 -8.06 6.64
C VAL A 71 -10.94 -8.09 6.12
N LEU A 72 -10.05 -7.16 6.43
CA LEU A 72 -8.67 -7.17 5.93
C LEU A 72 -7.62 -7.77 6.86
N ILE A 73 -7.81 -7.69 8.17
CA ILE A 73 -6.71 -7.88 9.15
C ILE A 73 -7.06 -8.92 10.22
N LEU A 74 -8.29 -8.91 10.75
CA LEU A 74 -8.67 -9.65 11.96
C LEU A 74 -9.96 -10.43 11.69
N GLY A 75 -9.98 -11.76 11.83
CA GLY A 75 -11.23 -12.54 11.75
C GLY A 75 -12.31 -12.01 12.72
N GLU A 76 -13.58 -12.40 12.52
CA GLU A 76 -14.75 -11.84 13.22
C GLU A 76 -14.59 -11.70 14.75
N GLU A 77 -13.92 -12.67 15.39
CA GLU A 77 -13.72 -12.71 16.84
C GLU A 77 -12.76 -11.62 17.37
N ALA A 78 -11.79 -11.19 16.56
CA ALA A 78 -10.75 -10.22 16.98
C ALA A 78 -11.14 -8.75 16.73
N ALA A 79 -12.28 -8.48 16.08
CA ALA A 79 -12.79 -7.13 15.87
C ALA A 79 -13.45 -6.53 17.13
N ASN A 80 -13.84 -7.36 18.10
CA ASN A 80 -14.61 -6.97 19.28
C ASN A 80 -13.77 -6.49 20.49
N SER A 81 -12.44 -6.43 20.38
CA SER A 81 -11.55 -5.96 21.46
C SER A 81 -10.92 -4.59 21.21
N LEU A 82 -11.53 -3.73 20.38
CA LEU A 82 -10.97 -2.42 20.05
C LEU A 82 -11.39 -1.36 21.09
N ASP A 83 -10.49 -1.17 22.05
CA ASP A 83 -10.59 -0.26 23.17
C ASP A 83 -10.70 1.24 22.80
N TYR A 84 -11.29 1.93 23.78
CA TYR A 84 -11.59 3.34 23.99
C TYR A 84 -10.83 4.39 23.14
N TYR A 85 -11.60 5.30 22.56
CA TYR A 85 -11.12 6.39 21.70
C TYR A 85 -11.13 7.72 22.47
N ASP A 86 -9.96 8.28 22.76
CA ASP A 86 -9.85 9.62 23.35
C ASP A 86 -9.90 10.71 22.26
N GLU A 87 -11.00 11.46 22.21
CA GLU A 87 -11.22 12.56 21.26
C GLU A 87 -10.27 13.75 21.48
N LYS A 88 -9.61 13.87 22.65
CA LYS A 88 -8.75 15.03 22.96
C LYS A 88 -7.44 15.08 22.13
N LYS A 89 -6.97 13.96 21.58
CA LYS A 89 -5.76 13.91 20.73
C LYS A 89 -5.95 14.41 19.30
N LYS A 90 -7.18 14.66 18.83
CA LYS A 90 -7.46 15.19 17.48
C LYS A 90 -6.81 16.54 17.18
N LYS A 91 -6.40 17.30 18.19
CA LYS A 91 -6.07 18.74 18.03
C LYS A 91 -4.62 19.08 17.63
N GLN A 92 -3.72 18.13 17.37
CA GLN A 92 -2.33 18.49 17.01
C GLN A 92 -1.75 17.83 15.75
N VAL A 93 -2.22 16.68 15.29
CA VAL A 93 -1.62 15.96 14.15
C VAL A 93 -2.52 16.06 12.92
N THR A 94 -2.03 16.69 11.86
CA THR A 94 -2.74 16.85 10.57
C THR A 94 -2.33 15.76 9.57
N SER A 95 -3.17 15.51 8.56
CA SER A 95 -2.82 14.58 7.45
C SER A 95 -1.57 15.04 6.69
N GLU A 96 -1.33 16.35 6.62
CA GLU A 96 -0.12 16.95 6.04
C GLU A 96 1.14 16.61 6.86
N ALA A 97 1.06 16.71 8.19
CA ALA A 97 2.16 16.33 9.08
C ALA A 97 2.49 14.84 8.93
N VAL A 98 1.45 13.99 8.80
CA VAL A 98 1.62 12.55 8.52
C VAL A 98 2.29 12.33 7.17
N LEU A 99 1.83 12.99 6.09
CA LEU A 99 2.44 12.87 4.76
C LEU A 99 3.92 13.31 4.79
N LYS A 100 4.24 14.40 5.50
CA LYS A 100 5.62 14.86 5.65
C LYS A 100 6.47 13.79 6.34
N ALA A 101 5.97 13.19 7.41
CA ALA A 101 6.66 12.10 8.09
C ALA A 101 6.82 10.87 7.18
N GLU A 102 5.81 10.52 6.38
CA GLU A 102 5.92 9.43 5.40
C GLU A 102 7.06 9.66 4.41
N LYS A 103 7.19 10.90 3.91
CA LYS A 103 8.29 11.30 3.02
C LYS A 103 9.64 11.07 3.67
N GLU A 104 9.82 11.59 4.89
CA GLU A 104 11.07 11.46 5.64
C GLU A 104 11.44 9.98 5.88
N ILE A 105 10.48 9.16 6.30
CA ILE A 105 10.71 7.72 6.57
C ILE A 105 11.04 6.94 5.29
N LEU A 106 10.34 7.20 4.19
CA LEU A 106 10.62 6.49 2.93
C LEU A 106 11.96 6.89 2.33
N HIS A 107 12.34 8.17 2.43
CA HIS A 107 13.67 8.61 2.02
C HIS A 107 14.78 8.00 2.88
N SER A 108 14.59 7.85 4.20
CA SER A 108 15.60 7.21 5.05
C SER A 108 15.79 5.74 4.67
N ILE A 109 14.70 5.00 4.45
CA ILE A 109 14.76 3.60 4.00
C ILE A 109 15.51 3.50 2.65
N ALA A 110 15.19 4.39 1.72
CA ALA A 110 15.82 4.41 0.39
C ALA A 110 17.32 4.73 0.41
N ILE A 111 17.78 5.52 1.39
CA ILE A 111 19.19 5.90 1.53
C ILE A 111 20.01 4.77 2.14
N GLU A 112 19.43 3.98 3.06
CA GLU A 112 20.14 2.93 3.79
C GLU A 112 20.56 1.76 2.87
N ASP A 113 19.61 1.20 2.12
CA ASP A 113 19.86 0.04 1.27
C ASP A 113 18.89 -0.03 0.08
N SER A 114 19.25 -0.83 -0.93
CA SER A 114 18.33 -1.18 -2.01
C SER A 114 17.11 -1.91 -1.47
N CYS A 115 15.91 -1.61 -1.95
CA CYS A 115 14.70 -2.21 -1.39
C CYS A 115 13.50 -2.24 -2.34
N VAL A 116 12.54 -3.09 -1.97
CA VAL A 116 11.19 -3.08 -2.55
C VAL A 116 10.19 -2.59 -1.51
N ILE A 117 9.46 -1.52 -1.82
CA ILE A 117 8.50 -0.89 -0.91
C ILE A 117 7.08 -1.04 -1.45
N ALA A 118 6.23 -1.75 -0.72
CA ALA A 118 4.80 -1.80 -1.00
C ALA A 118 4.06 -0.78 -0.12
N GLY A 119 3.76 0.39 -0.66
CA GLY A 119 3.00 1.44 0.05
C GLY A 119 1.97 2.16 -0.82
N ARG A 120 1.05 2.87 -0.17
CA ARG A 120 0.03 3.70 -0.84
C ARG A 120 0.64 4.96 -1.44
N SER A 121 1.60 5.58 -0.75
CA SER A 121 2.25 6.84 -1.14
C SER A 121 3.67 6.66 -1.67
N ALA A 122 4.24 5.45 -1.59
CA ALA A 122 5.65 5.22 -1.91
C ALA A 122 6.02 5.65 -3.34
N PHE A 123 5.20 5.31 -4.34
CA PHE A 123 5.45 5.71 -5.73
C PHE A 123 5.47 7.24 -5.90
N TYR A 124 4.59 7.96 -5.18
CA TYR A 124 4.53 9.41 -5.24
C TYR A 124 5.72 10.05 -4.54
N VAL A 125 6.09 9.54 -3.36
CA VAL A 125 7.23 10.04 -2.58
C VAL A 125 8.55 9.79 -3.30
N MET A 126 8.71 8.62 -3.91
CA MET A 126 9.93 8.20 -4.61
C MET A 126 9.97 8.66 -6.07
N ASN A 127 8.96 9.41 -6.53
CA ASN A 127 8.95 9.96 -7.87
C ASN A 127 10.13 10.93 -8.07
N GLY A 128 10.97 10.68 -9.07
CA GLY A 128 12.20 11.43 -9.31
C GLY A 128 13.37 11.08 -8.39
N TYR A 129 13.24 10.09 -7.51
CA TYR A 129 14.39 9.57 -6.76
C TYR A 129 15.37 8.86 -7.71
N PRO A 130 16.70 9.06 -7.57
CA PRO A 130 17.68 8.39 -8.44
C PRO A 130 17.53 6.87 -8.40
N ASN A 131 17.63 6.24 -9.56
CA ASN A 131 17.60 4.78 -9.69
C ASN A 131 16.36 4.14 -9.01
N SER A 132 15.19 4.77 -9.15
CA SER A 132 13.91 4.22 -8.68
C SER A 132 13.11 3.58 -9.83
N LEU A 133 12.18 2.70 -9.46
CA LEU A 133 11.19 2.12 -10.36
C LEU A 133 9.83 2.10 -9.67
N ASN A 134 8.83 2.73 -10.27
CA ASN A 134 7.48 2.82 -9.75
C ASN A 134 6.54 1.91 -10.53
N ILE A 135 5.92 0.96 -9.84
CA ILE A 135 5.07 -0.07 -10.46
C ILE A 135 3.64 0.00 -9.94
N LEU A 136 2.67 -0.09 -10.84
CA LEU A 136 1.26 -0.29 -10.52
C LEU A 136 0.81 -1.72 -10.88
N ILE A 137 0.33 -2.47 -9.89
CA ILE A 137 -0.27 -3.80 -10.08
C ILE A 137 -1.80 -3.72 -9.96
N GLN A 138 -2.50 -3.95 -11.06
CA GLN A 138 -3.96 -3.89 -11.18
C GLN A 138 -4.57 -5.19 -11.69
N ALA A 139 -5.88 -5.36 -11.53
CA ALA A 139 -6.61 -6.51 -12.03
C ALA A 139 -8.10 -6.20 -12.23
N SER A 140 -8.79 -6.98 -13.08
CA SER A 140 -10.26 -6.88 -13.17
C SER A 140 -10.93 -7.10 -11.82
N MET A 141 -12.14 -6.55 -11.68
CA MET A 141 -12.96 -6.77 -10.49
C MET A 141 -13.21 -8.27 -10.27
N GLU A 142 -13.47 -9.03 -11.33
CA GLU A 142 -13.67 -10.49 -11.27
C GLU A 142 -12.46 -11.20 -10.66
N TYR A 143 -11.26 -10.92 -11.17
CA TYR A 143 -10.02 -11.50 -10.64
C TYR A 143 -9.84 -11.17 -9.15
N ARG A 144 -10.06 -9.91 -8.78
CA ARG A 144 -9.92 -9.44 -7.39
C ARG A 144 -10.95 -10.08 -6.47
N LEU A 145 -12.20 -10.20 -6.90
CA LEU A 145 -13.28 -10.83 -6.13
C LEU A 145 -12.95 -12.27 -5.84
N ASN A 146 -12.64 -13.06 -6.87
CA ASN A 146 -12.27 -14.47 -6.72
C ASN A 146 -11.14 -14.63 -5.70
N ARG A 147 -10.07 -13.83 -5.84
CA ARG A 147 -8.95 -13.90 -4.91
C ARG A 147 -9.32 -13.55 -3.47
N ILE A 148 -10.13 -12.52 -3.26
CA ILE A 148 -10.52 -12.07 -1.91
C ILE A 148 -11.50 -13.06 -1.27
N MET A 149 -12.49 -13.56 -2.02
CA MET A 149 -13.45 -14.57 -1.57
C MET A 149 -12.73 -15.85 -1.17
N THR A 150 -11.88 -16.41 -2.04
CA THR A 150 -11.12 -17.64 -1.71
C THR A 150 -10.19 -17.46 -0.51
N LYS A 151 -9.55 -16.30 -0.39
CA LYS A 151 -8.60 -16.05 0.70
C LYS A 151 -9.28 -15.87 2.06
N ARG A 152 -10.54 -15.42 2.09
CA ARG A 152 -11.20 -14.96 3.32
C ARG A 152 -12.50 -15.68 3.65
N ASP A 153 -12.97 -16.54 2.76
CA ASP A 153 -14.24 -17.26 2.89
C ASP A 153 -15.42 -16.30 3.15
N ILE A 154 -15.58 -15.31 2.27
CA ILE A 154 -16.64 -14.29 2.34
C ILE A 154 -17.47 -14.26 1.07
N SER A 155 -18.67 -13.68 1.16
CA SER A 155 -19.54 -13.53 0.00
C SER A 155 -18.98 -12.54 -1.03
N GLU A 156 -19.40 -12.69 -2.29
CA GLU A 156 -19.05 -11.75 -3.36
C GLU A 156 -19.46 -10.31 -3.01
N LYS A 157 -20.64 -10.15 -2.39
CA LYS A 157 -21.17 -8.85 -1.97
C LYS A 157 -20.24 -8.16 -0.97
N GLU A 158 -19.76 -8.90 0.02
CA GLU A 158 -18.81 -8.38 1.02
C GLU A 158 -17.47 -8.07 0.37
N ALA A 159 -16.91 -9.01 -0.40
CA ALA A 159 -15.66 -8.82 -1.13
C ALA A 159 -15.68 -7.55 -2.00
N LYS A 160 -16.77 -7.34 -2.74
CA LYS A 160 -16.98 -6.17 -3.59
C LYS A 160 -17.04 -4.87 -2.80
N LYS A 161 -17.74 -4.85 -1.66
CA LYS A 161 -17.80 -3.69 -0.76
C LYS A 161 -16.38 -3.31 -0.31
N ILE A 162 -15.61 -4.27 0.20
CA ILE A 162 -14.27 -4.02 0.73
C ILE A 162 -13.29 -3.56 -0.35
N ILE A 163 -13.32 -4.18 -1.54
CA ILE A 163 -12.46 -3.77 -2.66
C ILE A 163 -12.69 -2.30 -3.00
N LYS A 164 -13.96 -1.91 -3.18
CA LYS A 164 -14.31 -0.52 -3.50
C LYS A 164 -13.84 0.42 -2.39
N GLU A 165 -14.21 0.15 -1.15
CA GLU A 165 -13.89 1.02 -0.02
C GLU A 165 -12.38 1.21 0.18
N VAL A 166 -11.62 0.12 0.11
CA VAL A 166 -10.17 0.17 0.28
C VAL A 166 -9.49 0.92 -0.85
N ASP A 167 -9.91 0.68 -2.09
CA ASP A 167 -9.32 1.34 -3.25
C ASP A 167 -9.71 2.82 -3.35
N GLU A 168 -10.95 3.17 -2.98
CA GLU A 168 -11.43 4.55 -2.85
C GLU A 168 -10.67 5.32 -1.77
N MET A 169 -10.55 4.77 -0.55
CA MET A 169 -9.79 5.41 0.52
C MET A 169 -8.33 5.63 0.14
N ARG A 170 -7.69 4.66 -0.52
CA ARG A 170 -6.31 4.81 -1.01
C ARG A 170 -6.18 5.92 -2.05
N GLU A 171 -7.19 6.09 -2.90
CA GLU A 171 -7.23 7.12 -3.93
C GLU A 171 -7.51 8.51 -3.33
N GLU A 172 -8.50 8.62 -2.44
CA GLU A 172 -8.82 9.87 -1.75
C GLU A 172 -7.63 10.41 -0.95
N TYR A 173 -6.89 9.53 -0.27
CA TYR A 173 -5.69 9.93 0.45
C TYR A 173 -4.70 10.66 -0.47
N LEU A 174 -4.45 10.12 -1.67
CA LEU A 174 -3.52 10.72 -2.63
C LEU A 174 -4.09 11.96 -3.31
N LYS A 175 -5.38 11.98 -3.65
CA LYS A 175 -6.02 13.19 -4.19
C LYS A 175 -5.94 14.35 -3.22
N ASN A 176 -6.23 14.10 -1.95
CA ASN A 176 -6.28 15.14 -0.91
C ASN A 176 -4.89 15.63 -0.50
N ASN A 177 -3.89 14.73 -0.43
CA ASN A 177 -2.58 15.05 0.15
C ASN A 177 -1.45 15.21 -0.89
N ALA A 178 -1.63 14.67 -2.09
CA ALA A 178 -0.63 14.68 -3.16
C ALA A 178 -1.13 15.25 -4.49
N ARG A 179 -2.42 15.63 -4.57
CA ARG A 179 -3.08 16.17 -5.79
C ARG A 179 -2.83 15.32 -7.04
N THR A 180 -2.67 14.02 -6.86
CA THR A 180 -2.45 13.05 -7.93
C THR A 180 -3.38 11.86 -7.75
N SER A 181 -3.64 11.13 -8.83
CA SER A 181 -4.39 9.88 -8.78
C SER A 181 -3.43 8.71 -8.68
N ARG A 182 -3.78 7.72 -7.86
CA ARG A 182 -3.10 6.44 -7.81
C ARG A 182 -3.26 5.64 -9.11
N TYR A 183 -4.21 6.01 -9.96
CA TYR A 183 -4.45 5.38 -11.24
C TYR A 183 -3.90 6.17 -12.42
N ASP A 184 -3.29 7.34 -12.18
CA ASP A 184 -2.61 8.08 -13.23
C ASP A 184 -1.34 7.32 -13.64
N THR A 185 -1.37 6.75 -14.84
CA THR A 185 -0.30 5.90 -15.37
C THR A 185 1.02 6.65 -15.54
N ARG A 186 0.99 7.99 -15.60
CA ARG A 186 2.19 8.84 -15.70
C ARG A 186 3.05 8.82 -14.44
N ASN A 187 2.53 8.30 -13.33
CA ASN A 187 3.29 8.13 -12.09
C ASN A 187 4.12 6.83 -12.06
N TYR A 188 4.03 5.98 -13.08
CA TYR A 188 4.62 4.64 -13.07
C TYR A 188 5.44 4.37 -14.31
N ASP A 189 6.53 3.64 -14.12
CA ASP A 189 7.36 3.10 -15.19
C ASP A 189 6.73 1.81 -15.77
N LEU A 190 6.05 1.04 -14.92
CA LEU A 190 5.36 -0.19 -15.30
C LEU A 190 3.96 -0.27 -14.70
N VAL A 191 3.00 -0.65 -15.55
CA VAL A 191 1.63 -0.99 -15.13
C VAL A 191 1.33 -2.41 -15.58
N ILE A 192 1.07 -3.31 -14.63
CA ILE A 192 0.85 -4.73 -14.90
C ILE A 192 -0.57 -5.12 -14.54
N LYS A 193 -1.29 -5.68 -15.52
CA LYS A 193 -2.62 -6.28 -15.34
C LYS A 193 -2.49 -7.78 -15.10
N MET A 194 -2.93 -8.21 -13.92
CA MET A 194 -2.75 -9.59 -13.42
C MET A 194 -3.73 -10.60 -14.00
N ASP A 195 -4.77 -10.16 -14.72
CA ASP A 195 -5.69 -11.07 -15.41
C ASP A 195 -4.93 -12.08 -16.29
N GLY A 196 -5.19 -13.36 -16.02
CA GLY A 196 -4.56 -14.48 -16.72
C GLY A 196 -3.07 -14.67 -16.41
N LYS A 197 -2.53 -14.06 -15.35
CA LYS A 197 -1.11 -14.19 -14.96
C LYS A 197 -0.96 -14.62 -13.51
N THR A 198 0.04 -15.42 -13.27
CA THR A 198 0.59 -15.72 -11.95
C THR A 198 1.47 -14.57 -11.46
N GLU A 199 1.72 -14.52 -10.16
CA GLU A 199 2.64 -13.54 -9.58
C GLU A 199 4.09 -13.74 -10.04
N GLU A 200 4.51 -14.98 -10.30
CA GLU A 200 5.83 -15.27 -10.88
C GLU A 200 5.99 -14.70 -12.29
N GLU A 201 4.99 -14.84 -13.16
CA GLU A 201 5.02 -14.24 -14.50
C GLU A 201 5.13 -12.72 -14.43
N ALA A 202 4.39 -12.08 -13.51
CA ALA A 202 4.51 -10.65 -13.29
C ALA A 202 5.91 -10.24 -12.80
N VAL A 203 6.51 -11.00 -11.87
CA VAL A 203 7.89 -10.75 -11.43
C VAL A 203 8.88 -10.91 -12.57
N ASN A 204 8.73 -11.92 -13.42
CA ASN A 204 9.61 -12.13 -14.58
C ASN A 204 9.56 -10.95 -15.56
N VAL A 205 8.37 -10.36 -15.79
CA VAL A 205 8.24 -9.12 -16.57
C VAL A 205 9.00 -7.96 -15.92
N ILE A 206 8.90 -7.80 -14.61
CA ILE A 206 9.60 -6.72 -13.89
C ILE A 206 11.11 -6.92 -13.97
N LEU A 207 11.59 -8.16 -13.74
CA LEU A 207 13.02 -8.49 -13.84
C LEU A 207 13.54 -8.22 -15.25
N ALA A 208 12.82 -8.64 -16.29
CA ALA A 208 13.20 -8.37 -17.67
C ALA A 208 13.28 -6.87 -18.00
N PHE A 209 12.39 -6.05 -17.41
CA PHE A 209 12.40 -4.60 -17.62
C PHE A 209 13.64 -3.92 -17.00
N ILE A 210 14.12 -4.39 -15.85
CA ILE A 210 15.23 -3.75 -15.14
C ILE A 210 16.62 -4.16 -15.62
N GLY A 211 16.71 -5.06 -16.60
CA GLY A 211 17.98 -5.69 -17.05
C GLY A 211 18.46 -6.71 -16.03
#